data_AF-A0AAD4J8V1-F1
#
_entry.id   AF-A0AAD4J8V1-F1
#
_cell.length_a   1.000
_cell.length_b   1.000
_cell.length_c   1.000
_cell.angle_alpha   90.00
_cell.angle_beta   90.00
_cell.angle_gamma   90.00
#
_symmetry.space_group_name_H-M   'P 1'
#
loop_
_entity.id
_entity.type
_entity.pdbx_description
1 polymer ?
#
loop_
_entity_poly.entity_id
_entity_poly.type
_entity_poly.pdbx_seq_one_letter_code
_entity_poly.pdbx_strand_id
1 'polypeptide(L)'
;MDDHTSSDNFRMFRYKVQPCSLRVGWHAWHECPYHHRGEIIARRRDPLLHYYLSTQCPDLKKSGSCPRRDGCWHAHSTFEVGLHPCYYRTERCRYGANCNRRVCFFAHTDELKSFDIGH
;
A
#
# COMPACT_ATOMS: atom_id res chain seq x y z
N MET A 1 -1.79 -15.14 11.27
CA MET A 1 -2.00 -14.37 10.03
C MET A 1 -2.12 -15.39 8.92
N ASP A 2 -3.21 -15.37 8.16
CA ASP A 2 -3.37 -16.24 6.99
C ASP A 2 -2.17 -16.05 6.04
N ASP A 3 -1.50 -17.15 5.71
CA ASP A 3 -0.29 -17.20 4.85
C ASP A 3 -0.50 -16.43 3.53
N HIS A 4 -1.74 -16.43 3.04
CA HIS A 4 -2.11 -15.79 1.79
C HIS A 4 -1.96 -14.25 1.78
N THR A 5 -2.09 -13.59 2.93
CA THR A 5 -1.98 -12.13 3.06
C THR A 5 -0.54 -11.63 2.98
N SER A 6 0.44 -12.53 3.09
CA SER A 6 1.86 -12.21 3.02
C SER A 6 2.38 -12.11 1.58
N SER A 7 1.65 -12.65 0.61
CA SER A 7 2.04 -12.69 -0.79
C SER A 7 2.16 -11.29 -1.41
N ASP A 8 3.10 -11.14 -2.35
CA ASP A 8 3.32 -9.86 -3.02
C ASP A 8 2.11 -9.41 -3.83
N ASN A 9 1.42 -10.35 -4.47
CA ASN A 9 0.20 -10.05 -5.22
C ASN A 9 -0.88 -9.48 -4.29
N PHE A 10 -1.07 -10.08 -3.11
CA PHE A 10 -2.00 -9.57 -2.12
C PHE A 10 -1.56 -8.18 -1.63
N ARG A 11 -0.28 -8.00 -1.32
CA ARG A 11 0.28 -6.71 -0.87
C ARG A 11 0.07 -5.59 -1.89
N MET A 12 0.34 -5.85 -3.17
CA MET A 12 0.18 -4.85 -4.22
C MET A 12 -1.29 -4.53 -4.50
N PHE A 13 -2.15 -5.54 -4.64
CA PHE A 13 -3.50 -5.37 -5.21
C PHE A 13 -4.67 -5.46 -4.23
N ARG A 14 -4.47 -5.96 -3.01
CA ARG A 14 -5.58 -6.23 -2.06
C ARG A 14 -5.41 -5.56 -0.70
N TYR A 15 -4.18 -5.42 -0.21
CA TYR A 15 -3.89 -4.84 1.10
C TYR A 15 -4.48 -3.43 1.21
N LYS A 16 -5.37 -3.21 2.18
CA LYS A 16 -6.13 -1.99 2.48
C LYS A 16 -7.01 -1.45 1.33
N VAL A 17 -7.24 -2.25 0.29
CA VAL A 17 -8.15 -1.90 -0.83
C VAL A 17 -9.60 -2.20 -0.44
N GLN A 18 -9.88 -3.42 0.01
CA GLN A 18 -11.22 -3.86 0.38
C GLN A 18 -11.55 -3.59 1.86
N PRO A 19 -12.82 -3.36 2.21
CA PRO A 19 -13.23 -3.15 3.59
C PRO A 19 -13.13 -4.45 4.39
N CYS A 20 -12.81 -4.35 5.68
CA CYS A 20 -12.82 -5.49 6.57
C CYS A 20 -14.27 -5.98 6.80
N SER A 21 -14.51 -7.28 6.67
CA SER A 21 -15.81 -7.91 6.95
C SER A 21 -16.02 -8.28 8.42
N LEU A 22 -14.95 -8.26 9.23
CA LEU A 22 -15.02 -8.57 10.65
C LEU A 22 -15.57 -7.39 11.45
N ARG A 23 -16.21 -7.68 12.58
CA ARG A 23 -16.78 -6.68 13.49
C ARG A 23 -15.68 -5.80 14.10
N VAL A 24 -16.01 -4.53 14.34
CA VAL A 24 -15.11 -3.57 15.01
C VAL A 24 -14.73 -4.10 16.40
N GLY A 25 -13.44 -4.04 16.76
CA GLY A 25 -12.91 -4.47 18.06
C GLY A 25 -12.53 -5.96 18.15
N TRP A 26 -12.76 -6.75 17.11
CA TRP A 26 -12.42 -8.19 17.10
C TRP A 26 -10.95 -8.48 16.82
N HIS A 27 -10.24 -7.50 16.26
CA HIS A 27 -8.82 -7.54 16.01
C HIS A 27 -8.23 -6.13 16.03
N ALA A 28 -6.92 -6.04 16.12
CA ALA A 28 -6.19 -4.79 16.00
C ALA A 28 -6.34 -4.22 14.57
N TRP A 29 -7.15 -3.17 14.41
CA TRP A 29 -7.47 -2.58 13.10
C TRP A 29 -6.23 -2.11 12.33
N HIS A 30 -5.22 -1.59 13.04
CA HIS A 30 -3.96 -1.12 12.47
C HIS A 30 -3.10 -2.26 11.88
N GLU A 31 -3.38 -3.52 12.25
CA GLU A 31 -2.71 -4.71 11.73
C GLU A 31 -3.54 -5.42 10.67
N CYS A 32 -4.83 -5.05 10.53
CA CYS A 32 -5.73 -5.66 9.58
C CYS A 32 -5.27 -5.36 8.14
N PRO A 33 -5.18 -6.36 7.26
CA PRO A 33 -4.87 -6.12 5.85
C PRO A 33 -6.03 -5.50 5.06
N TYR A 34 -7.19 -5.28 5.68
CA TYR A 34 -8.36 -4.64 5.07
C TYR A 34 -8.60 -3.27 5.72
N HIS A 35 -9.25 -2.35 5.02
CA HIS A 35 -9.50 -1.01 5.58
C HIS A 35 -10.74 -1.02 6.47
N HIS A 36 -10.73 -0.22 7.54
CA HIS A 36 -11.87 -0.04 8.43
C HIS A 36 -12.55 1.32 8.23
N ARG A 37 -13.84 1.41 8.57
CA ARG A 37 -14.54 2.70 8.63
C ARG A 37 -13.85 3.62 9.64
N GLY A 38 -13.50 4.84 9.21
CA GLY A 38 -12.73 5.80 10.02
C GLY A 38 -11.23 5.82 9.71
N GLU A 39 -10.68 4.79 9.06
CA GLU A 39 -9.30 4.78 8.55
C GLU A 39 -9.18 5.48 7.19
N ILE A 40 -9.59 6.74 7.10
CA ILE A 40 -9.53 7.50 5.82
C ILE A 40 -8.09 7.49 5.26
N ILE A 41 -7.08 7.50 6.14
CA ILE A 41 -5.66 7.52 5.79
C ILE A 41 -5.15 6.14 5.34
N ALA A 42 -5.73 5.04 5.85
CA ALA A 42 -5.21 3.70 5.54
C ALA A 42 -5.85 3.08 4.30
N ARG A 43 -7.05 3.53 3.90
CA ARG A 43 -7.69 3.08 2.65
C ARG A 43 -6.75 3.33 1.47
N ARG A 44 -6.59 2.31 0.62
CA ARG A 44 -5.95 2.44 -0.69
C ARG A 44 -6.97 2.32 -1.79
N ARG A 45 -6.77 3.11 -2.84
CA ARG A 45 -7.47 2.92 -4.11
C ARG A 45 -6.96 1.66 -4.78
N ASP A 46 -7.85 0.93 -5.42
CA ASP A 46 -7.49 -0.27 -6.18
C ASP A 46 -6.63 0.15 -7.39
N PRO A 47 -5.35 -0.26 -7.47
CA PRO A 47 -4.48 0.12 -8.58
C PRO A 47 -4.89 -0.49 -9.93
N LEU A 48 -5.83 -1.45 -9.95
CA LEU A 48 -6.45 -1.96 -11.17
C LEU A 48 -7.61 -1.09 -11.67
N LEU A 49 -8.20 -0.27 -10.80
CA LEU A 49 -9.34 0.60 -11.13
C LEU A 49 -8.96 2.09 -11.18
N HIS A 50 -7.87 2.47 -10.51
CA HIS A 50 -7.42 3.85 -10.40
C HIS A 50 -5.96 3.98 -10.83
N TYR A 51 -5.72 4.80 -11.86
CA TYR A 51 -4.37 5.19 -12.26
C TYR A 51 -3.87 6.32 -11.36
N TYR A 52 -2.82 6.04 -10.59
CA TYR A 52 -2.10 7.02 -9.79
C TYR A 52 -0.62 6.67 -9.71
N LEU A 53 0.22 7.65 -9.42
CA LEU A 53 1.66 7.52 -9.30
C LEU A 53 2.03 7.11 -7.87
N SER A 54 3.14 6.40 -7.71
CA SER A 54 3.77 6.10 -6.42
C SER A 54 4.39 7.33 -5.73
N THR A 55 4.04 8.54 -6.13
CA THR A 55 4.51 9.79 -5.52
C THR A 55 3.42 10.41 -4.64
N GLN A 56 3.80 10.87 -3.45
CA GLN A 56 2.86 11.46 -2.49
C GLN A 56 2.19 12.72 -3.06
N CYS A 57 0.87 12.82 -2.92
CA CYS A 57 0.10 13.98 -3.35
C CYS A 57 0.52 15.24 -2.59
N PRO A 58 0.90 16.33 -3.29
CA PRO A 58 1.34 17.57 -2.67
C PRO A 58 0.20 18.25 -1.90
N ASP A 59 -1.03 18.22 -2.43
CA ASP A 59 -2.21 18.79 -1.77
C ASP A 59 -2.46 18.06 -0.45
N LEU A 60 -2.55 16.72 -0.50
CA LEU A 60 -2.78 15.94 0.72
C LEU A 60 -1.66 16.15 1.75
N LYS A 61 -0.40 16.21 1.30
CA LYS A 61 0.74 16.48 2.18
C LYS A 61 0.67 17.85 2.83
N LYS A 62 0.21 18.88 2.11
CA LYS A 62 0.19 20.27 2.58
C LYS A 62 -1.03 20.60 3.42
N SER A 63 -2.22 20.19 2.99
CA SER A 63 -3.50 20.58 3.58
C SER A 63 -4.25 19.44 4.28
N GLY A 64 -3.68 18.23 4.32
CA GLY A 64 -4.36 17.04 4.90
C GLY A 64 -5.58 16.57 4.10
N SER A 65 -5.89 17.24 2.99
CA SER A 65 -7.02 16.95 2.12
C SER A 65 -6.64 17.25 0.67
N CYS A 66 -7.10 16.42 -0.26
CA CYS A 66 -6.93 16.64 -1.70
C CYS A 66 -8.30 16.85 -2.36
N PRO A 67 -8.52 17.96 -3.10
CA PRO A 67 -9.80 18.25 -3.73
C PRO A 67 -10.16 17.23 -4.82
N ARG A 68 -9.15 16.60 -5.44
CA ARG A 68 -9.31 15.59 -6.49
C ARG A 68 -9.78 14.23 -5.96
N ARG A 69 -9.70 13.99 -4.65
CA ARG A 69 -10.12 12.74 -3.99
C ARG A 69 -9.61 11.52 -4.77
N ASP A 70 -10.50 10.63 -5.19
CA ASP A 70 -10.11 9.38 -5.84
C ASP A 70 -9.62 9.57 -7.28
N GLY A 71 -9.92 10.72 -7.90
CA GLY A 71 -9.42 11.11 -9.23
C GLY A 71 -8.02 11.74 -9.20
N CYS A 72 -7.34 11.80 -8.06
CA CYS A 72 -5.98 12.34 -7.98
C CYS A 72 -4.96 11.36 -8.58
N TRP A 73 -4.05 11.83 -9.43
CA TRP A 73 -2.99 10.98 -10.00
C TRP A 73 -1.80 10.75 -9.06
N HIS A 74 -1.85 11.22 -7.82
CA HIS A 74 -0.78 11.00 -6.84
C HIS A 74 -1.28 10.15 -5.69
N ALA A 75 -0.39 9.42 -5.04
CA ALA A 75 -0.68 8.60 -3.88
C ALA A 75 -1.18 9.45 -2.69
N HIS A 76 -2.19 8.94 -2.00
CA HIS A 76 -2.87 9.53 -0.86
C HIS A 76 -2.58 8.81 0.47
N SER A 77 -1.73 7.78 0.45
CA SER A 77 -1.23 7.17 1.68
C SER A 77 0.16 6.60 1.47
N THR A 78 0.87 6.38 2.58
CA THR A 78 2.15 5.67 2.59
C THR A 78 2.04 4.30 1.94
N PHE A 79 0.89 3.63 2.08
CA PHE A 79 0.67 2.34 1.44
C PHE A 79 0.39 2.46 -0.06
N GLU A 80 -0.28 3.52 -0.52
CA GLU A 80 -0.42 3.78 -1.95
C GLU A 80 0.92 4.05 -2.62
N VAL A 81 1.86 4.71 -1.93
CA VAL A 81 3.26 4.86 -2.40
C VAL A 81 3.98 3.50 -2.36
N GLY A 82 4.08 2.92 -1.16
CA GLY A 82 4.98 1.81 -0.88
C GLY A 82 4.55 0.47 -1.46
N LEU A 83 3.25 0.25 -1.66
CA LEU A 83 2.70 -0.98 -2.23
C LEU A 83 2.25 -0.79 -3.68
N HIS A 84 2.60 0.33 -4.31
CA HIS A 84 2.33 0.55 -5.73
C HIS A 84 3.06 -0.51 -6.58
N PRO A 85 2.44 -1.12 -7.59
CA PRO A 85 3.10 -2.12 -8.45
C PRO A 85 4.41 -1.62 -9.07
N CYS A 86 4.51 -0.34 -9.43
CA CYS A 86 5.72 0.27 -10.00
C CYS A 86 6.83 0.61 -8.99
N TYR A 87 6.61 0.40 -7.69
CA TYR A 87 7.56 0.77 -6.62
C TYR A 87 7.82 -0.37 -5.62
N TYR A 88 6.88 -1.30 -5.50
CA TYR A 88 6.96 -2.38 -4.53
C TYR A 88 8.15 -3.31 -4.84
N ARG A 89 9.09 -3.39 -3.89
CA ARG A 89 10.33 -4.19 -3.97
C ARG A 89 11.25 -3.82 -5.15
N THR A 90 11.18 -2.59 -5.64
CA THR A 90 12.14 -2.07 -6.65
C THR A 90 13.44 -1.60 -6.02
N GLU A 91 13.46 -1.38 -4.70
CA GLU A 91 14.63 -0.96 -3.92
C GLU A 91 14.92 -1.94 -2.78
N ARG A 92 16.21 -2.07 -2.41
CA ARG A 92 16.65 -2.93 -1.31
C ARG A 92 16.29 -2.34 0.05
N CYS A 93 15.83 -3.18 0.97
CA CYS A 93 15.61 -2.81 2.35
C CYS A 93 16.95 -2.61 3.05
N ARG A 94 17.14 -1.44 3.69
CA ARG A 94 18.35 -1.14 4.47
C ARG A 94 18.62 -2.16 5.58
N TYR A 95 17.57 -2.78 6.11
CA TYR A 95 17.68 -3.78 7.18
C TYR A 95 17.77 -5.23 6.65
N GLY A 96 17.59 -5.45 5.34
CA GLY A 96 17.63 -6.78 4.72
C GLY A 96 16.84 -7.83 5.48
N ALA A 97 17.48 -8.98 5.73
CA ALA A 97 16.92 -10.09 6.51
C ALA A 97 16.57 -9.73 7.97
N ASN A 98 17.16 -8.68 8.54
CA ASN A 98 16.89 -8.22 9.90
C ASN A 98 15.67 -7.29 9.99
N CYS A 99 14.98 -7.00 8.88
CA CYS A 99 13.81 -6.14 8.89
C CYS A 99 12.61 -6.82 9.57
N ASN A 100 12.14 -6.23 10.68
CA ASN A 100 10.99 -6.72 11.44
C ASN A 100 9.66 -6.02 11.08
N ARG A 101 9.64 -5.19 10.03
CA ARG A 101 8.41 -4.54 9.58
C ARG A 101 7.44 -5.58 9.03
N ARG A 102 6.25 -5.64 9.62
CA ARG A 102 5.18 -6.55 9.16
C ARG A 102 4.82 -6.35 7.69
N VAL A 103 4.83 -5.09 7.26
CA VAL A 103 4.68 -4.69 5.86
C VAL A 103 5.90 -3.87 5.48
N CYS A 104 6.84 -4.51 4.78
CA CYS A 104 7.99 -3.83 4.18
C CYS A 104 7.73 -3.64 2.68
N PHE A 105 8.00 -2.43 2.20
CA PHE A 105 7.85 -2.03 0.79
C PHE A 105 9.07 -2.38 -0.05
N PHE A 106 10.19 -2.69 0.60
CA PHE A 106 11.49 -2.91 -0.01
C PHE A 106 11.83 -4.40 -0.06
N ALA A 107 12.71 -4.80 -0.97
CA ALA A 107 13.16 -6.18 -1.08
C ALA A 107 14.09 -6.56 0.10
N HIS A 108 13.90 -7.75 0.69
CA HIS A 108 14.78 -8.28 1.74
C HIS A 108 15.88 -9.21 1.19
N THR A 109 15.74 -9.59 -0.09
CA THR A 109 16.70 -10.38 -0.85
C THR A 109 17.22 -9.53 -2.01
N ASP A 110 18.19 -10.06 -2.76
CA ASP A 110 18.74 -9.40 -3.95
C ASP A 110 17.81 -9.45 -5.16
N GLU A 111 16.71 -10.20 -5.07
CA GLU A 111 15.64 -10.23 -6.07
C GLU A 111 14.81 -8.95 -5.98
N LEU A 112 15.30 -7.91 -6.65
CA LEU A 112 14.52 -6.71 -6.92
C LEU A 112 13.47 -7.01 -7.99
N LYS A 113 12.27 -6.48 -7.82
CA LYS A 113 11.28 -6.48 -8.89
C LYS A 113 11.63 -5.37 -9.86
N SER A 114 11.89 -5.71 -11.12
CA SER A 114 11.84 -4.74 -12.20
C SER A 114 10.38 -4.39 -12.47
N PHE A 115 10.12 -3.10 -12.66
CA PHE A 115 8.91 -2.69 -13.34
C PHE A 115 9.23 -2.63 -14.83
N ASP A 116 8.93 -3.71 -15.56
CA ASP A 116 8.97 -3.67 -17.01
C ASP A 116 7.79 -2.80 -17.47
N ILE A 117 8.10 -1.56 -17.85
CA ILE A 117 7.23 -0.77 -18.71
C ILE A 117 7.31 -1.45 -20.07
N GLY A 118 6.45 -2.43 -20.31
CA GLY A 118 6.19 -2.93 -21.64
C GLY A 118 5.69 -1.78 -22.51
N HIS A 119 6.61 -1.16 -23.25
CA HIS A 119 6.35 -0.41 -24.47
C HIS A 119 6.86 -1.24 -25.64
#